data_AF-A0A9E2RG09-F1
#
_entry.id   AF-A0A9E2RG09-F1
#
_cell.length_a   1.000
_cell.length_b   1.000
_cell.length_c   1.000
_cell.angle_alpha   90.00
_cell.angle_beta   90.00
_cell.angle_gamma   90.00
#
_symmetry.space_group_name_H-M   'P 1'
#
loop_
_entity.id
_entity.type
_entity.pdbx_description
1 polymer ?
#
loop_
_entity_poly.entity_id
_entity_poly.type
_entity_poly.pdbx_seq_one_letter_code
_entity_poly.pdbx_strand_id
1 'polypeptide(L)'
;MEAPSRGIPGSIKCQLRQEAGFGCCICGNPVFQYHHITDWALTKSHDLLHMMVLCPNHHHEATVRALVEQEQRRRKERPSNIVNGYVDGLLKITEPGVAVQVGTNYLVGPGFKFIVDGAPLLALDRDSDGRLQLSLDLYDAADSLLLLIHNNEWITGDPMPWDVEFSHRRFVLRRKSGEVTLSIDARQAPVLLHGQLWRKGQLFEMNDDELRFNGVNPDVGFSEIGFVNSSFSADTTSGVFQLIPEPRFREACLVSWPDRAERLERCFAVIRELEQKTV
;
A
#
# COMPACT_ATOMS: atom_id res chain seq x y z
N MET A 1 11.76 -27.68 -24.58
CA MET A 1 11.86 -26.38 -23.89
C MET A 1 10.52 -26.14 -23.24
N GLU A 2 10.49 -26.10 -21.91
CA GLU A 2 9.27 -25.83 -21.14
C GLU A 2 8.79 -24.41 -21.46
N ALA A 3 7.50 -24.24 -21.73
CA ALA A 3 6.95 -22.91 -21.99
C ALA A 3 7.10 -22.05 -20.73
N PRO A 4 7.55 -20.79 -20.84
CA PRO A 4 7.73 -19.94 -19.67
C PRO A 4 6.41 -19.76 -18.92
N SER A 5 6.51 -19.76 -17.58
CA SER A 5 5.35 -19.53 -16.72
C SER A 5 4.71 -18.19 -17.05
N ARG A 6 3.38 -18.09 -16.90
CA ARG A 6 2.66 -16.81 -17.05
C ARG A 6 3.10 -15.76 -16.02
N GLY A 7 3.71 -16.17 -14.92
CA GLY A 7 4.25 -15.27 -13.91
C GLY A 7 5.52 -14.57 -14.39
N ILE A 8 5.53 -13.25 -14.30
CA ILE A 8 6.69 -12.41 -14.62
C ILE A 8 7.75 -12.61 -13.53
N PRO A 9 8.99 -12.99 -13.86
CA PRO A 9 10.06 -13.14 -12.89
C PRO A 9 10.31 -11.85 -12.08
N GLY A 10 10.65 -12.00 -10.80
CA GLY A 10 10.85 -10.88 -9.87
C GLY A 10 11.95 -9.89 -10.31
N SER A 11 13.01 -10.38 -10.96
CA SER A 11 14.07 -9.55 -11.53
C SER A 11 13.57 -8.64 -12.65
N ILE A 12 12.71 -9.16 -13.54
CA ILE A 12 12.09 -8.40 -14.63
C ILE A 12 11.12 -7.37 -14.06
N LYS A 13 10.29 -7.77 -13.07
CA LYS A 13 9.42 -6.84 -12.33
C LYS A 13 10.20 -5.69 -11.68
N CYS A 14 11.35 -5.99 -11.08
CA CYS A 14 12.23 -4.98 -10.49
C CYS A 14 12.74 -3.98 -11.55
N GLN A 15 13.25 -4.47 -12.67
CA GLN A 15 13.78 -3.63 -13.75
C GLN A 15 12.69 -2.78 -14.40
N LEU A 16 11.50 -3.34 -14.68
CA LEU A 16 10.36 -2.58 -15.21
C LEU A 16 9.94 -1.43 -14.29
N ARG A 17 9.96 -1.64 -12.96
CA ARG A 17 9.66 -0.56 -12.00
C ARG A 17 10.73 0.53 -12.00
N GLN A 18 12.00 0.16 -12.07
CA GLN A 18 13.10 1.13 -12.16
C GLN A 18 13.01 1.96 -13.44
N GLU A 19 12.80 1.31 -14.60
CA GLU A 19 12.61 2.01 -15.88
C GLU A 19 11.46 3.00 -15.82
N ALA A 20 10.34 2.62 -15.20
CA ALA A 20 9.14 3.45 -15.13
C ALA A 20 9.18 4.57 -14.05
N GLY A 21 10.21 4.59 -13.20
CA GLY A 21 10.26 5.49 -12.04
C GLY A 21 9.20 5.15 -10.98
N PHE A 22 8.98 3.86 -10.73
CA PHE A 22 8.09 3.31 -9.70
C PHE A 22 6.64 3.81 -9.77
N GLY A 23 6.12 3.97 -10.99
CA GLY A 23 4.72 4.29 -11.23
C GLY A 23 4.34 4.10 -12.69
N CYS A 24 3.08 4.42 -13.03
CA CYS A 24 2.61 4.35 -14.41
C CYS A 24 3.47 5.22 -15.35
N CYS A 25 3.92 4.65 -16.47
CA CYS A 25 4.71 5.39 -17.47
C CYS A 25 3.97 6.61 -18.04
N ILE A 26 2.63 6.64 -18.00
CA ILE A 26 1.82 7.72 -18.59
C ILE A 26 1.52 8.83 -17.59
N CYS A 27 1.07 8.49 -16.39
CA CYS A 27 0.60 9.47 -15.42
C CYS A 27 1.35 9.46 -14.08
N GLY A 28 2.21 8.48 -13.83
CA GLY A 28 3.01 8.40 -12.61
C GLY A 28 2.32 7.74 -11.41
N ASN A 29 1.07 7.27 -11.56
CA ASN A 29 0.31 6.63 -10.48
C ASN A 29 1.15 5.57 -9.74
N PRO A 30 1.24 5.65 -8.40
CA PRO A 30 2.05 4.74 -7.62
C PRO A 30 1.47 3.33 -7.51
N VAL A 31 0.21 3.10 -7.90
CA VAL A 31 -0.42 1.77 -7.99
C VAL A 31 -0.50 1.36 -9.46
N PHE A 32 0.05 0.20 -9.78
CA PHE A 32 0.36 -0.17 -11.16
C PHE A 32 0.17 -1.66 -11.47
N GLN A 33 0.22 -1.97 -12.76
CA GLN A 33 0.16 -3.29 -13.37
C GLN A 33 1.27 -3.41 -14.41
N TYR A 34 1.75 -4.64 -14.62
CA TYR A 34 2.68 -4.93 -15.72
C TYR A 34 1.90 -5.21 -17.00
N HIS A 35 2.20 -4.47 -18.05
CA HIS A 35 1.56 -4.57 -19.35
C HIS A 35 2.52 -5.18 -20.37
N HIS A 36 2.03 -6.09 -21.22
CA HIS A 36 2.74 -6.52 -22.41
C HIS A 36 2.36 -5.62 -23.58
N ILE A 37 3.32 -4.85 -24.09
CA ILE A 37 3.14 -3.98 -25.27
C ILE A 37 2.86 -4.82 -26.51
N THR A 38 3.59 -5.93 -26.65
CA THR A 38 3.35 -6.92 -27.70
C THR A 38 2.70 -8.13 -27.05
N ASP A 39 1.57 -8.56 -27.59
CA ASP A 39 0.76 -9.63 -27.01
C ASP A 39 1.60 -10.87 -26.68
N TRP A 40 1.41 -11.39 -25.46
CA TRP A 40 2.03 -12.64 -25.00
C TRP A 40 1.79 -13.80 -25.98
N ALA A 41 0.66 -13.81 -26.68
CA ALA A 41 0.32 -14.80 -27.69
C ALA A 41 1.37 -14.87 -28.83
N LEU A 42 2.04 -13.76 -29.12
CA LEU A 42 3.02 -13.61 -30.19
C LEU A 42 4.45 -13.88 -29.71
N THR A 43 4.84 -13.34 -28.56
CA THR A 43 6.24 -13.41 -28.09
C THR A 43 6.51 -14.58 -27.16
N LYS A 44 5.52 -14.96 -26.33
CA LYS A 44 5.66 -15.92 -25.22
C LYS A 44 6.93 -15.69 -24.39
N SER A 45 7.33 -14.43 -24.24
CA SER A 45 8.56 -14.04 -23.53
C SER A 45 8.27 -12.83 -22.64
N HIS A 46 8.90 -12.81 -21.47
CA HIS A 46 8.91 -11.67 -20.56
C HIS A 46 10.08 -10.75 -20.89
N ASP A 47 10.09 -10.22 -22.11
CA ASP A 47 11.14 -9.30 -22.56
C ASP A 47 10.82 -7.86 -22.10
N LEU A 48 11.78 -7.23 -21.42
CA LEU A 48 11.70 -5.83 -20.97
C LEU A 48 11.33 -4.88 -22.10
N LEU A 49 11.80 -5.15 -23.33
CA LEU A 49 11.52 -4.33 -24.51
C LEU A 49 10.04 -4.34 -24.89
N HIS A 50 9.33 -5.41 -24.56
CA HIS A 50 7.94 -5.66 -24.90
C HIS A 50 7.01 -5.53 -23.70
N MET A 51 7.48 -4.94 -22.59
CA MET A 51 6.70 -4.77 -21.37
C MET A 51 6.84 -3.36 -20.80
N MET A 52 5.83 -2.90 -20.07
CA MET A 52 5.85 -1.61 -19.39
C MET A 52 4.99 -1.61 -18.13
N VAL A 53 5.05 -0.52 -17.36
CA VAL A 53 4.27 -0.32 -16.14
C VAL A 53 3.15 0.69 -16.40
N LEU A 54 1.90 0.30 -16.15
CA LEU A 54 0.71 1.14 -16.34
C LEU A 54 -0.16 1.14 -15.08
N CYS A 55 -0.91 2.21 -14.83
CA CYS A 55 -1.97 2.13 -13.82
C CYS A 55 -3.16 1.34 -14.38
N PRO A 56 -4.12 0.90 -13.53
CA PRO A 56 -5.25 0.12 -14.00
C PRO A 56 -6.06 0.79 -15.13
N ASN A 57 -6.19 2.13 -15.10
CA ASN A 57 -6.90 2.88 -16.15
C ASN A 57 -6.17 2.83 -17.49
N HIS A 58 -4.89 3.20 -17.52
CA HIS A 58 -4.10 3.15 -18.75
C HIS A 58 -3.84 1.72 -19.23
N HIS A 59 -3.79 0.75 -18.31
CA HIS A 59 -3.73 -0.67 -18.66
C HIS A 59 -5.00 -1.12 -19.38
N HIS A 60 -6.17 -0.69 -18.90
CA HIS A 60 -7.44 -0.92 -19.58
C HIS A 60 -7.44 -0.26 -20.98
N GLU A 61 -7.04 1.01 -21.10
CA GLU A 61 -6.92 1.70 -22.39
C GLU A 61 -6.03 0.95 -23.39
N ALA A 62 -4.90 0.40 -22.92
CA ALA A 62 -4.02 -0.42 -23.74
C ALA A 62 -4.69 -1.73 -24.17
N THR A 63 -5.40 -2.38 -23.24
CA THR A 63 -6.10 -3.66 -23.46
C THR A 63 -7.22 -3.49 -24.50
N VAL A 64 -7.99 -2.40 -24.44
CA VAL A 64 -9.05 -2.09 -25.41
C VAL A 64 -8.53 -1.41 -26.68
N ARG A 65 -7.21 -1.31 -26.83
CA ARG A 65 -6.51 -0.70 -27.99
C ARG A 65 -6.79 0.79 -28.20
N ALA A 66 -7.27 1.49 -27.17
CA ALA A 66 -7.34 2.95 -27.16
C ALA A 66 -5.94 3.59 -27.03
N LEU A 67 -5.03 2.92 -26.32
CA LEU A 67 -3.61 3.26 -26.27
C LEU A 67 -2.82 2.35 -27.22
N VAL A 68 -2.53 2.87 -28.42
CA VAL A 68 -1.83 2.12 -29.48
C VAL A 68 -0.36 1.86 -29.14
N GLU A 69 0.20 0.75 -29.66
CA GLU A 69 1.58 0.29 -29.40
C GLU A 69 2.64 1.39 -29.58
N GLN A 70 2.53 2.20 -30.63
CA GLN A 70 3.49 3.28 -30.89
C GLN A 70 3.54 4.29 -29.73
N GLU A 71 2.39 4.66 -29.17
CA GLU A 71 2.33 5.57 -28.02
C GLU A 71 2.81 4.88 -26.74
N GLN A 72 2.51 3.58 -26.55
CA GLN A 72 3.04 2.80 -25.44
C GLN A 72 4.57 2.82 -25.40
N ARG A 73 5.21 2.57 -26.55
CA ARG A 73 6.69 2.59 -26.68
C ARG A 73 7.25 3.98 -26.38
N ARG A 74 6.65 5.02 -26.94
CA ARG A 74 7.02 6.42 -26.66
C ARG A 74 6.91 6.78 -25.17
N ARG A 75 5.88 6.28 -24.48
CA ARG A 75 5.69 6.51 -23.04
C ARG A 75 6.66 5.71 -22.18
N LYS A 76 7.03 4.50 -22.59
CA LYS A 76 8.07 3.69 -21.94
C LYS A 76 9.44 4.36 -22.01
N GLU A 77 9.79 5.00 -23.14
CA GLU A 77 11.06 5.72 -23.30
C GLU A 77 11.14 7.00 -22.44
N ARG A 78 10.00 7.62 -22.16
CA ARG A 78 9.92 8.86 -21.36
C ARG A 78 8.83 8.77 -20.29
N PRO A 79 9.02 7.93 -19.25
CA PRO A 79 8.01 7.74 -18.22
C PRO A 79 7.73 9.02 -17.45
N SER A 80 6.47 9.26 -17.13
CA SER A 80 6.01 10.50 -16.48
C SER A 80 6.78 10.83 -15.21
N ASN A 81 7.01 9.85 -14.33
CA ASN A 81 7.76 10.06 -13.09
C ASN A 81 9.21 10.50 -13.36
N ILE A 82 9.88 9.91 -14.34
CA ILE A 82 11.26 10.29 -14.72
C ILE A 82 11.28 11.72 -15.28
N VAL A 83 10.38 12.04 -16.21
CA VAL A 83 10.31 13.36 -16.85
C VAL A 83 10.03 14.47 -15.85
N ASN A 84 9.20 14.19 -14.84
CA ASN A 84 8.80 15.17 -13.82
C ASN A 84 9.73 15.18 -12.58
N GLY A 85 10.83 14.44 -12.59
CA GLY A 85 11.81 14.42 -11.48
C GLY A 85 11.43 13.57 -10.27
N TYR A 86 10.39 12.74 -10.37
CA TYR A 86 9.93 11.81 -9.33
C TYR A 86 10.48 10.39 -9.56
N VAL A 87 11.79 10.25 -9.76
CA VAL A 87 12.41 8.97 -10.18
C VAL A 87 12.20 7.81 -9.21
N ASP A 88 11.90 8.11 -7.95
CA ASP A 88 11.60 7.13 -6.90
C ASP A 88 10.09 6.91 -6.68
N GLY A 89 9.25 7.41 -7.58
CA GLY A 89 7.79 7.34 -7.47
C GLY A 89 7.18 8.42 -6.58
N LEU A 90 5.85 8.41 -6.51
CA LEU A 90 5.08 9.47 -5.86
C LEU A 90 4.85 9.24 -4.35
N LEU A 91 5.03 8.02 -3.83
CA LEU A 91 4.84 7.69 -2.41
C LEU A 91 6.18 7.47 -1.69
N LYS A 92 7.19 8.30 -1.97
CA LYS A 92 8.46 8.31 -1.24
C LYS A 92 8.31 9.08 0.08
N ILE A 93 8.82 8.52 1.15
CA ILE A 93 8.91 9.12 2.48
C ILE A 93 10.37 9.33 2.89
N THR A 94 10.65 10.33 3.71
CA THR A 94 12.01 10.74 4.10
C THR A 94 12.40 10.25 5.50
N GLU A 95 11.42 9.81 6.26
CA GLU A 95 11.56 9.38 7.64
C GLU A 95 12.28 8.01 7.70
N PRO A 96 13.05 7.75 8.77
CA PRO A 96 13.78 6.49 8.94
C PRO A 96 12.84 5.28 9.13
N GLY A 97 11.65 5.50 9.68
CA GLY A 97 10.59 4.49 9.82
C GLY A 97 9.25 4.99 9.27
N VAL A 98 8.31 4.07 9.11
CA VAL A 98 6.92 4.40 8.79
C VAL A 98 6.28 4.98 10.06
N ALA A 99 5.98 6.28 10.03
CA ALA A 99 5.11 6.93 11.00
C ALA A 99 3.79 7.27 10.32
N VAL A 100 2.71 6.69 10.83
CA VAL A 100 1.36 6.86 10.30
C VAL A 100 0.46 7.38 11.40
N GLN A 101 -0.34 8.38 11.08
CA GLN A 101 -1.38 8.89 11.95
C GLN A 101 -2.73 8.30 11.54
N VAL A 102 -3.45 7.74 12.52
CA VAL A 102 -4.83 7.27 12.39
C VAL A 102 -5.64 7.94 13.49
N GLY A 103 -6.53 8.86 13.11
CA GLY A 103 -7.19 9.75 14.05
C GLY A 103 -6.18 10.50 14.92
N THR A 104 -6.29 10.31 16.24
CA THR A 104 -5.36 10.87 17.23
C THR A 104 -4.17 9.95 17.60
N ASN A 105 -4.09 8.77 16.99
CA ASN A 105 -3.05 7.78 17.27
C ASN A 105 -1.87 7.89 16.32
N TYR A 106 -0.73 7.35 16.76
CA TYR A 106 0.44 7.15 15.90
C TYR A 106 0.79 5.67 15.81
N LEU A 107 1.05 5.17 14.61
CA LEU A 107 1.62 3.85 14.34
C LEU A 107 3.05 4.08 13.85
N VAL A 108 4.05 3.67 14.62
CA VAL A 108 5.47 3.97 14.34
C VAL A 108 6.28 2.67 14.31
N GLY A 109 6.94 2.39 13.20
CA GLY A 109 7.75 1.17 13.05
C GLY A 109 8.31 0.98 11.64
N PRO A 110 8.87 -0.20 11.33
CA PRO A 110 9.29 -0.54 9.96
C PRO A 110 8.09 -0.65 8.99
N GLY A 111 6.91 -0.86 9.55
CA GLY A 111 5.62 -0.99 8.89
C GLY A 111 4.56 -1.34 9.92
N PHE A 112 3.30 -1.43 9.49
CA PHE A 112 2.21 -1.92 10.33
C PHE A 112 1.21 -2.69 9.48
N LYS A 113 0.43 -3.55 10.14
CA LYS A 113 -0.57 -4.40 9.49
C LYS A 113 -1.87 -4.42 10.26
N PHE A 114 -2.98 -4.50 9.53
CA PHE A 114 -4.24 -5.01 10.03
C PHE A 114 -4.42 -6.41 9.50
N ILE A 115 -4.65 -7.37 10.38
CA ILE A 115 -4.62 -8.81 10.09
C ILE A 115 -5.94 -9.42 10.54
N VAL A 116 -6.51 -10.27 9.69
CA VAL A 116 -7.67 -11.09 10.02
C VAL A 116 -7.36 -12.54 9.66
N ASP A 117 -7.44 -13.44 10.63
CA ASP A 117 -7.12 -14.87 10.51
C ASP A 117 -5.74 -15.14 9.89
N GLY A 118 -4.74 -14.37 10.31
CA GLY A 118 -3.35 -14.50 9.84
C GLY A 118 -3.07 -13.92 8.44
N ALA A 119 -4.09 -13.44 7.72
CA ALA A 119 -3.92 -12.76 6.43
C ALA A 119 -3.90 -11.22 6.62
N PRO A 120 -2.91 -10.50 6.05
CA PRO A 120 -2.88 -9.05 6.11
C PRO A 120 -3.99 -8.45 5.24
N LEU A 121 -4.87 -7.68 5.86
CA LEU A 121 -5.94 -6.93 5.20
C LEU A 121 -5.41 -5.61 4.63
N LEU A 122 -4.57 -4.92 5.40
CA LEU A 122 -3.83 -3.74 5.01
C LEU A 122 -2.42 -3.88 5.57
N ALA A 123 -1.42 -3.59 4.75
CA ALA A 123 -0.04 -3.41 5.18
C ALA A 123 0.53 -2.15 4.53
N LEU A 124 1.18 -1.32 5.35
CA LEU A 124 2.06 -0.27 4.88
C LEU A 124 3.47 -0.56 5.40
N ASP A 125 4.38 -0.76 4.46
CA ASP A 125 5.79 -1.04 4.73
C ASP A 125 6.67 0.01 4.01
N ARG A 126 7.93 0.10 4.41
CA ARG A 126 8.92 0.95 3.73
C ARG A 126 9.98 0.06 3.10
N ASP A 127 10.26 0.26 1.82
CA ASP A 127 11.39 -0.43 1.18
C ASP A 127 12.75 0.21 1.52
N SER A 128 13.83 -0.41 1.05
CA SER A 128 15.20 0.03 1.33
C SER A 128 15.50 1.47 0.87
N ASP A 129 14.80 1.95 -0.16
CA ASP A 129 15.02 3.28 -0.74
C ASP A 129 14.03 4.34 -0.21
N GLY A 130 13.17 3.96 0.74
CA GLY A 130 12.21 4.85 1.39
C GLY A 130 10.90 5.03 0.64
N ARG A 131 10.55 4.11 -0.27
CA ARG A 131 9.24 4.11 -0.92
C ARG A 131 8.24 3.36 -0.07
N LEU A 132 7.06 3.94 0.11
CA LEU A 132 5.96 3.32 0.81
C LEU A 132 5.36 2.21 -0.05
N GLN A 133 5.32 1.00 0.49
CA GLN A 133 4.72 -0.18 -0.12
C GLN A 133 3.32 -0.38 0.44
N LEU A 134 2.30 -0.32 -0.42
CA LEU A 134 0.92 -0.61 -0.07
C LEU A 134 0.58 -2.04 -0.46
N SER A 135 0.11 -2.82 0.52
CA SER A 135 -0.63 -4.07 0.27
C SER A 135 -2.02 -3.96 0.88
N LEU A 136 -3.05 -4.30 0.12
CA LEU A 136 -4.46 -4.15 0.47
C LEU A 136 -5.25 -5.31 -0.14
N ASP A 137 -5.92 -6.07 0.73
CA ASP A 137 -6.94 -7.03 0.32
C ASP A 137 -8.31 -6.42 0.63
N LEU A 138 -9.04 -5.96 -0.38
CA LEU A 138 -10.28 -5.24 -0.13
C LEU A 138 -11.50 -6.13 -0.34
N TYR A 139 -12.36 -6.21 0.67
CA TYR A 139 -13.62 -6.94 0.62
C TYR A 139 -14.80 -6.01 0.87
N ASP A 140 -15.99 -6.42 0.45
CA ASP A 140 -17.24 -5.81 0.94
C ASP A 140 -17.69 -6.44 2.27
N ALA A 141 -18.77 -5.90 2.83
CA ALA A 141 -19.37 -6.40 4.07
C ALA A 141 -19.96 -7.82 3.95
N ALA A 142 -20.20 -8.31 2.73
CA ALA A 142 -20.61 -9.68 2.46
C ALA A 142 -19.41 -10.63 2.28
N ASP A 143 -18.20 -10.17 2.59
CA ASP A 143 -16.92 -10.88 2.47
C ASP A 143 -16.56 -11.26 1.01
N SER A 144 -17.12 -10.57 0.02
CA SER A 144 -16.73 -10.72 -1.38
C SER A 144 -15.47 -9.90 -1.67
N LEU A 145 -14.45 -10.55 -2.23
CA LEU A 145 -13.21 -9.89 -2.63
C LEU A 145 -13.47 -8.92 -3.80
N LEU A 146 -13.06 -7.67 -3.63
CA LEU A 146 -13.25 -6.61 -4.61
C LEU A 146 -11.97 -6.31 -5.40
N LEU A 147 -10.82 -6.18 -4.72
CA LEU A 147 -9.51 -5.97 -5.34
C LEU A 147 -8.38 -6.44 -4.43
N LEU A 148 -7.23 -6.73 -5.03
CA LEU A 148 -5.98 -7.01 -4.33
C LEU A 148 -4.87 -6.09 -4.85
N ILE A 149 -4.21 -5.39 -3.94
CA ILE A 149 -2.97 -4.67 -4.20
C ILE A 149 -1.88 -5.33 -3.36
N HIS A 150 -0.73 -5.62 -3.95
CA HIS A 150 0.41 -6.20 -3.23
C HIS A 150 1.68 -5.46 -3.61
N ASN A 151 2.30 -4.77 -2.65
CA ASN A 151 3.49 -3.94 -2.87
C ASN A 151 3.31 -3.00 -4.09
N ASN A 152 2.19 -2.25 -4.05
CA ASN A 152 1.73 -1.33 -5.08
C ASN A 152 1.30 -1.96 -6.42
N GLU A 153 1.46 -3.27 -6.60
CA GLU A 153 0.98 -3.99 -7.79
C GLU A 153 -0.52 -4.29 -7.64
N TRP A 154 -1.34 -3.79 -8.56
CA TRP A 154 -2.75 -4.16 -8.65
C TRP A 154 -2.89 -5.55 -9.28
N ILE A 155 -3.11 -6.56 -8.43
CA ILE A 155 -3.10 -7.98 -8.81
C ILE A 155 -4.44 -8.40 -9.43
N THR A 156 -5.56 -8.01 -8.81
CA THR A 156 -6.91 -8.37 -9.27
C THR A 156 -7.94 -7.34 -8.83
N GLY A 157 -9.15 -7.47 -9.38
CA GLY A 157 -10.27 -6.55 -9.18
C GLY A 157 -10.50 -5.70 -10.42
N ASP A 158 -11.76 -5.51 -10.78
CA ASP A 158 -12.15 -4.58 -11.83
C ASP A 158 -11.82 -3.17 -11.35
N PRO A 159 -10.96 -2.39 -12.05
CA PRO A 159 -10.65 -1.03 -11.67
C PRO A 159 -11.77 -0.04 -12.01
N MET A 160 -12.67 -0.35 -12.95
CA MET A 160 -13.70 0.59 -13.41
C MET A 160 -14.64 1.12 -12.32
N PRO A 161 -15.09 0.33 -11.32
CA PRO A 161 -15.90 0.85 -10.23
C PRO A 161 -15.12 1.71 -9.22
N TRP A 162 -13.80 1.82 -9.35
CA TRP A 162 -12.95 2.55 -8.40
C TRP A 162 -12.47 3.87 -8.98
N ASP A 163 -12.66 4.93 -8.20
CA ASP A 163 -11.97 6.18 -8.44
C ASP A 163 -10.63 6.15 -7.69
N VAL A 164 -9.55 6.25 -8.45
CA VAL A 164 -8.17 6.24 -7.95
C VAL A 164 -7.58 7.63 -8.15
N GLU A 165 -7.64 8.46 -7.11
CA GLU A 165 -6.98 9.76 -7.11
C GLU A 165 -5.54 9.60 -6.58
N PHE A 166 -4.60 10.28 -7.21
CA PHE A 166 -3.24 10.34 -6.70
C PHE A 166 -2.60 11.69 -7.04
N SER A 167 -1.67 12.10 -6.19
CA SER A 167 -0.75 13.21 -6.46
C SER A 167 0.57 12.95 -5.74
N HIS A 168 1.52 13.88 -5.81
CA HIS A 168 2.78 13.75 -5.07
C HIS A 168 2.50 13.51 -3.58
N ARG A 169 2.93 12.35 -3.09
CA ARG A 169 2.75 11.86 -1.72
C ARG A 169 1.30 11.73 -1.27
N ARG A 170 0.34 11.50 -2.18
CA ARG A 170 -1.08 11.27 -1.84
C ARG A 170 -1.69 10.18 -2.72
N PHE A 171 -2.46 9.29 -2.12
CA PHE A 171 -3.23 8.24 -2.79
C PHE A 171 -4.60 8.11 -2.15
N VAL A 172 -5.67 8.04 -2.94
CA VAL A 172 -7.04 7.84 -2.47
C VAL A 172 -7.73 6.83 -3.38
N LEU A 173 -8.37 5.84 -2.75
CA LEU A 173 -9.18 4.82 -3.37
C LEU A 173 -10.63 4.97 -2.89
N ARG A 174 -11.56 5.16 -3.82
CA ARG A 174 -12.99 5.36 -3.54
C ARG A 174 -13.83 4.40 -4.37
N ARG A 175 -14.91 3.88 -3.76
CA ARG A 175 -15.93 3.09 -4.48
C ARG A 175 -16.94 3.96 -5.22
N LYS A 176 -17.26 5.13 -4.67
CA LYS A 176 -18.15 6.14 -5.25
C LYS A 176 -17.88 7.49 -4.60
N SER A 177 -18.40 8.56 -5.19
CA SER A 177 -18.28 9.92 -4.63
C SER A 177 -18.74 9.95 -3.16
N GLY A 178 -17.88 10.50 -2.29
CA GLY A 178 -18.11 10.60 -0.84
C GLY A 178 -17.73 9.38 -0.01
N GLU A 179 -17.52 8.19 -0.60
CA GLU A 179 -17.18 6.96 0.14
C GLU A 179 -15.69 6.63 -0.04
N VAL A 180 -14.85 7.14 0.88
CA VAL A 180 -13.41 6.83 0.94
C VAL A 180 -13.22 5.43 1.51
N THR A 181 -12.68 4.54 0.70
CA THR A 181 -12.30 3.20 1.17
C THR A 181 -10.94 3.24 1.84
N LEU A 182 -9.97 3.91 1.20
CA LEU A 182 -8.63 4.11 1.74
C LEU A 182 -8.06 5.44 1.23
N SER A 183 -7.46 6.21 2.13
CA SER A 183 -6.72 7.43 1.83
C SER A 183 -5.39 7.39 2.56
N ILE A 184 -4.31 7.60 1.81
CA ILE A 184 -2.94 7.71 2.31
C ILE A 184 -2.43 9.08 1.89
N ASP A 185 -2.18 9.95 2.86
CA ASP A 185 -1.61 11.28 2.63
C ASP A 185 -0.26 11.38 3.32
N ALA A 186 0.78 11.12 2.54
CA ALA A 186 2.16 11.24 2.95
C ALA A 186 2.73 12.64 2.70
N ARG A 187 1.95 13.66 2.29
CA ARG A 187 2.46 15.03 2.05
C ARG A 187 3.00 15.68 3.32
N GLN A 188 2.48 15.25 4.46
CA GLN A 188 2.93 15.58 5.79
C GLN A 188 3.52 14.35 6.48
N ALA A 189 4.29 14.59 7.54
CA ALA A 189 4.78 13.56 8.43
C ALA A 189 4.17 13.80 9.82
N PRO A 190 3.50 12.80 10.44
CA PRO A 190 3.27 11.43 9.96
C PRO A 190 2.35 11.33 8.74
N VAL A 191 2.41 10.20 8.03
CA VAL A 191 1.50 9.86 6.93
C VAL A 191 0.08 9.75 7.48
N LEU A 192 -0.88 10.50 6.95
CA LEU A 192 -2.28 10.34 7.37
C LEU A 192 -2.90 9.12 6.70
N LEU A 193 -3.59 8.31 7.49
CA LEU A 193 -4.35 7.15 7.03
C LEU A 193 -5.81 7.29 7.46
N HIS A 194 -6.70 7.18 6.48
CA HIS A 194 -8.15 7.24 6.69
C HIS A 194 -8.83 6.18 5.82
N GLY A 195 -9.94 5.61 6.28
CA GLY A 195 -10.70 4.63 5.50
C GLY A 195 -11.48 3.66 6.38
N GLN A 196 -12.02 2.64 5.73
CA GLN A 196 -12.70 1.54 6.40
C GLN A 196 -12.44 0.24 5.65
N LEU A 197 -12.18 -0.83 6.39
CA LEU A 197 -11.84 -2.13 5.82
C LEU A 197 -12.65 -3.22 6.48
N TRP A 198 -13.28 -4.06 5.65
CA TRP A 198 -14.09 -5.18 6.07
C TRP A 198 -13.39 -6.50 5.76
N ARG A 199 -13.53 -7.48 6.66
CA ARG A 199 -13.15 -8.87 6.41
C ARG A 199 -13.83 -9.80 7.40
N LYS A 200 -14.58 -10.80 6.94
CA LYS A 200 -15.18 -11.84 7.81
C LYS A 200 -15.92 -11.28 9.04
N GLY A 201 -16.74 -10.25 8.82
CA GLY A 201 -17.48 -9.56 9.90
C GLY A 201 -16.64 -8.69 10.84
N GLN A 202 -15.35 -8.50 10.53
CA GLN A 202 -14.45 -7.59 11.21
C GLN A 202 -14.38 -6.27 10.44
N LEU A 203 -14.47 -5.15 11.16
CA LEU A 203 -14.41 -3.81 10.63
C LEU A 203 -13.27 -3.04 11.31
N PHE A 204 -12.35 -2.52 10.51
CA PHE A 204 -11.38 -1.51 10.92
C PHE A 204 -11.79 -0.16 10.36
N GLU A 205 -12.09 0.81 11.22
CA GLU A 205 -12.40 2.19 10.83
C GLU A 205 -11.27 3.12 11.26
N MET A 206 -10.74 3.85 10.29
CA MET A 206 -9.69 4.85 10.47
C MET A 206 -10.32 6.20 10.16
N ASN A 207 -10.80 6.90 11.18
CA ASN A 207 -11.42 8.22 11.03
C ASN A 207 -10.50 9.33 11.58
N ASP A 208 -10.98 10.57 11.60
CA ASP A 208 -10.20 11.74 12.02
C ASP A 208 -9.94 11.80 13.54
N ASP A 209 -10.68 11.04 14.35
CA ASP A 209 -10.63 11.07 15.81
C ASP A 209 -9.94 9.83 16.41
N GLU A 210 -10.27 8.65 15.93
CA GLU A 210 -9.86 7.37 16.50
C GLU A 210 -9.65 6.26 15.45
N LEU A 211 -8.90 5.23 15.87
CA LEU A 211 -8.90 3.92 15.21
C LEU A 211 -9.92 3.05 15.92
N ARG A 212 -10.97 2.63 15.22
CA ARG A 212 -11.96 1.69 15.76
C ARG A 212 -11.82 0.32 15.15
N PHE A 213 -12.14 -0.67 15.97
CA PHE A 213 -12.29 -2.04 15.58
C PHE A 213 -13.62 -2.58 16.10
N ASN A 214 -14.37 -3.27 15.23
CA ASN A 214 -15.61 -3.93 15.59
C ASN A 214 -15.64 -5.33 14.96
N GLY A 215 -15.98 -6.36 15.73
CA GLY A 215 -15.97 -7.74 15.26
C GLY A 215 -15.91 -8.74 16.42
N VAL A 216 -14.83 -9.52 16.51
CA VAL A 216 -14.62 -10.49 17.61
C VAL A 216 -14.66 -9.82 18.98
N ASN A 217 -14.21 -8.58 19.05
CA ASN A 217 -14.41 -7.69 20.19
C ASN A 217 -15.28 -6.51 19.72
N PRO A 218 -16.44 -6.27 20.33
CA PRO A 218 -17.30 -5.15 19.95
C PRO A 218 -16.71 -3.83 20.47
N ASP A 219 -16.86 -2.77 19.67
CA ASP A 219 -16.59 -1.37 20.04
C ASP A 219 -15.22 -1.09 20.67
N VAL A 220 -14.15 -1.65 20.10
CA VAL A 220 -12.79 -1.35 20.51
C VAL A 220 -12.35 -0.04 19.85
N GLY A 221 -12.13 1.01 20.65
CA GLY A 221 -11.63 2.31 20.18
C GLY A 221 -10.25 2.61 20.74
N PHE A 222 -9.38 3.17 19.90
CA PHE A 222 -8.09 3.71 20.31
C PHE A 222 -8.01 5.18 19.99
N SER A 223 -7.63 5.98 20.98
CA SER A 223 -7.36 7.39 20.84
C SER A 223 -6.15 7.78 21.67
N GLU A 224 -5.41 8.78 21.19
CA GLU A 224 -4.26 9.37 21.89
C GLU A 224 -3.13 8.41 22.28
N ILE A 225 -2.97 7.30 21.54
CA ILE A 225 -1.94 6.30 21.79
C ILE A 225 -0.90 6.28 20.65
N GLY A 226 0.38 6.17 21.02
CA GLY A 226 1.46 5.84 20.12
C GLY A 226 1.75 4.34 20.15
N PHE A 227 1.41 3.62 19.10
CA PHE A 227 1.72 2.22 18.90
C PHE A 227 3.08 2.10 18.21
N VAL A 228 4.08 1.62 18.94
CA VAL A 228 5.41 1.39 18.41
C VAL A 228 5.56 -0.09 18.09
N ASN A 229 5.98 -0.37 16.86
CA ASN A 229 6.20 -1.72 16.33
C ASN A 229 5.00 -2.67 16.53
N SER A 230 3.77 -2.16 16.38
CA SER A 230 2.56 -2.95 16.63
C SER A 230 1.73 -3.10 15.37
N SER A 231 1.26 -4.33 15.12
CA SER A 231 0.19 -4.65 14.17
C SER A 231 -1.05 -5.11 14.93
N PHE A 232 -2.22 -5.00 14.30
CA PHE A 232 -3.50 -5.37 14.89
C PHE A 232 -3.97 -6.67 14.26
N SER A 233 -4.34 -7.65 15.08
CA SER A 233 -4.74 -8.97 14.62
C SER A 233 -6.08 -9.36 15.24
N ALA A 234 -7.04 -9.71 14.39
CA ALA A 234 -8.28 -10.36 14.77
C ALA A 234 -8.23 -11.83 14.32
N ASP A 235 -8.45 -12.76 15.25
CA ASP A 235 -8.63 -14.18 14.96
C ASP A 235 -10.10 -14.55 15.21
N THR A 236 -10.82 -14.82 14.14
CA THR A 236 -12.25 -15.15 14.17
C THR A 236 -12.53 -16.55 14.69
N THR A 237 -11.51 -17.44 14.67
CA THR A 237 -11.64 -18.82 15.19
C THR A 237 -11.54 -18.82 16.70
N SER A 238 -10.56 -18.11 17.26
CA SER A 238 -10.38 -18.01 18.72
C SER A 238 -11.20 -16.89 19.36
N GLY A 239 -11.73 -15.94 18.56
CA GLY A 239 -12.47 -14.78 19.05
C GLY A 239 -11.58 -13.76 19.75
N VAL A 240 -10.31 -13.63 19.32
CA VAL A 240 -9.31 -12.78 19.98
C VAL A 240 -8.91 -11.62 19.09
N PHE A 241 -8.99 -10.42 19.64
CA PHE A 241 -8.31 -9.24 19.11
C PHE A 241 -7.04 -8.93 19.93
N GLN A 242 -5.91 -8.74 19.26
CA GLN A 242 -4.63 -8.49 19.92
C GLN A 242 -3.70 -7.59 19.10
N LEU A 243 -2.80 -6.91 19.81
CA LEU A 243 -1.66 -6.23 19.23
C LEU A 243 -0.50 -7.22 19.15
N ILE A 244 0.06 -7.39 17.96
CA ILE A 244 1.22 -8.26 17.74
C ILE A 244 2.44 -7.42 17.35
N PRO A 245 3.62 -7.69 17.92
CA PRO A 245 4.82 -7.02 17.49
C PRO A 245 5.24 -7.48 16.08
N GLU A 246 5.91 -6.61 15.33
CA GLU A 246 6.58 -7.06 14.10
C GLU A 246 7.68 -8.09 14.48
N PRO A 247 7.71 -9.27 13.82
CA PRO A 247 8.61 -10.39 14.18
C PRO A 247 10.10 -10.06 14.30
N ARG A 248 10.60 -9.06 13.57
CA ARG A 248 12.01 -8.62 13.60
C ARG A 248 12.43 -8.16 14.98
N PHE A 249 11.56 -7.43 15.69
CA PHE A 249 11.89 -6.84 16.99
C PHE A 249 11.30 -7.63 18.16
N ARG A 250 10.27 -8.45 17.94
CA ARG A 250 9.59 -9.29 18.95
C ARG A 250 8.97 -8.55 20.16
N GLU A 251 9.15 -7.24 20.24
CA GLU A 251 8.62 -6.36 21.26
C GLU A 251 7.78 -5.25 20.62
N ALA A 252 6.69 -4.88 21.28
CA ALA A 252 5.82 -3.77 20.93
C ALA A 252 5.70 -2.84 22.15
N CYS A 253 5.52 -1.55 21.92
CA CYS A 253 5.41 -0.57 23.00
C CYS A 253 4.24 0.37 22.75
N LEU A 254 3.52 0.71 23.82
CA LEU A 254 2.49 1.73 23.82
C LEU A 254 3.03 2.98 24.50
N VAL A 255 2.98 4.10 23.80
CA VAL A 255 3.37 5.42 24.29
C VAL A 255 2.10 6.23 24.49
N SER A 256 1.71 6.43 25.74
CA SER A 256 0.64 7.37 26.10
C SER A 256 1.29 8.65 26.64
N TRP A 257 1.02 9.77 25.97
CA TRP A 257 1.53 11.08 26.37
C TRP A 257 0.54 12.17 25.91
N PRO A 258 0.22 13.19 26.74
CA PRO A 258 -0.83 14.17 26.41
C PRO A 258 -0.50 15.03 25.19
N ASP A 259 0.72 15.55 25.12
CA ASP A 259 1.16 16.35 23.98
C ASP A 259 1.42 15.47 22.76
N ARG A 260 0.83 15.84 21.62
CA ARG A 260 0.88 15.04 20.39
C ARG A 260 2.29 15.00 19.78
N ALA A 261 2.99 16.12 19.77
CA ALA A 261 4.34 16.19 19.19
C ALA A 261 5.32 15.39 20.05
N GLU A 262 5.29 15.58 21.37
CA GLU A 262 6.11 14.82 22.31
C GLU A 262 5.79 13.32 22.28
N ARG A 263 4.51 12.94 22.10
CA ARG A 263 4.12 11.53 21.93
C ARG A 263 4.80 10.91 20.71
N LEU A 264 4.79 11.61 19.57
CA LEU A 264 5.44 11.15 18.34
C LEU A 264 6.95 11.05 18.50
N GLU A 265 7.59 12.05 19.10
CA GLU A 265 9.03 12.04 19.39
C GLU A 265 9.43 10.85 20.27
N ARG A 266 8.64 10.56 21.31
CA ARG A 266 8.83 9.38 22.18
C ARG A 266 8.67 8.08 21.40
N CYS A 267 7.70 7.98 20.50
CA CYS A 267 7.57 6.80 19.62
C CYS A 267 8.85 6.58 18.79
N PHE A 268 9.40 7.66 18.23
CA PHE A 268 10.66 7.59 17.48
C PHE A 268 11.88 7.29 18.36
N ALA A 269 11.88 7.68 19.63
CA ALA A 269 12.93 7.27 20.57
C ALA A 269 12.90 5.75 20.79
N VAL A 270 11.70 5.20 21.07
CA VAL A 270 11.52 3.77 21.31
C VAL A 270 11.92 2.92 20.10
N ILE A 271 11.52 3.30 18.88
CA ILE A 271 11.88 2.50 17.69
C ILE A 271 13.39 2.49 17.45
N ARG A 272 14.09 3.62 17.68
CA ARG A 272 15.55 3.70 17.57
C ARG A 272 16.26 2.80 18.59
N GLU A 273 15.74 2.70 19.80
CA GLU A 273 16.27 1.78 20.82
C GLU A 273 16.08 0.31 20.41
N LEU A 274 14.91 -0.05 19.86
CA LEU A 274 14.64 -1.40 19.36
C LEU A 274 15.57 -1.77 18.19
N GLU A 275 15.82 -0.83 17.28
CA GLU A 275 16.76 -1.00 16.17
C GLU A 275 18.19 -1.27 16.65
N GLN A 276 18.66 -0.56 17.68
CA GLN A 276 20.01 -0.76 18.24
C GLN A 276 20.19 -2.10 18.93
N LYS A 277 19.13 -2.65 19.56
CA LYS A 277 19.18 -3.97 20.23
C LYS A 277 19.23 -5.15 19.26
N THR A 278 18.86 -4.93 18.01
CA THR A 278 18.68 -5.98 17.00
C THR A 278 19.92 -6.13 16.09
N VAL A 279 20.92 -5.25 16.24
CA VAL A 279 22.21 -5.28 15.52
C VAL A 279 23.23 -6.12 16.27
#